data_AF-A0A060SA76-F1
#
_entry.id   AF-A0A060SA76-F1
#
_cell.length_a   1.000
_cell.length_b   1.000
_cell.length_c   1.000
_cell.angle_alpha   90.00
_cell.angle_beta   90.00
_cell.angle_gamma   90.00
#
_symmetry.space_group_name_H-M   'P 1'
#
loop_
_entity.id
_entity.type
_entity.pdbx_description
1 polymer ?
#
loop_
_entity_poly.entity_id
_entity_poly.type
_entity_poly.pdbx_seq_one_letter_code
_entity_poly.pdbx_strand_id
1 'polypeptide(L)'
;MQALLHYSLAGGFASPRIVRTLEAVSYLVPHSRSRGNDANSTSLTEAISLISRASADRTLSRLLETFQFVLDVMGCSAPAESAHNDPFTENDNFQQDHVAHQGGIAHIVPGGDGWRSAVRVRLLHGVARWRVQERWKKEGRFDNAVPISQEDLAATLAAFSTIPIWCLNKLGIQPSDSEASAYLALWRHVGFYLGIEPKILLRLFTSTRTADKFLATAALHLFSDDATHAPENPADAQTTILRGPTIPILVAVSNRPPLHTSLEYNIALTRYLLGPSLSAHLELPDTSLRVRLRMHAFLFVQRIPYYFARCYPRKRWLEKRRTVLREGMVRTLWWNLGLSKTTFRPRTMVRDGHAAPEESSAKDGELAPGVAEQEAVRPDPVRAKVLTKLWSEVWQEMVAVDYPRPPHADHFEFRRKQLLSTYTYRKLKRLRTILLRLTLLQMTEIMPEQGRAGLSLPSPINMDWQYPDRDVDAPVYLLVYAPTDPSHTWRDLHWSVAWPTSSPSTLDTPADIVAWRHIQVETYDVKTDPAPQPRYVFWGACTKSADENATAAEKLQLGTFPKAQRKQIEELAWETAKNRDRYIDMQIPAIASVLKASLPAGAS
;
A
#
# COMPACT_ATOMS: atom_id res chain seq x y z
N MET A 1 -7.82 -4.13 4.75
CA MET A 1 -8.69 -4.31 5.93
C MET A 1 -10.17 -4.30 5.57
N GLN A 2 -10.78 -3.18 5.18
CA GLN A 2 -12.22 -3.15 4.81
C GLN A 2 -12.59 -4.16 3.70
N ALA A 3 -11.79 -4.22 2.63
CA ALA A 3 -11.97 -5.21 1.56
C ALA A 3 -11.95 -6.65 2.10
N LEU A 4 -10.94 -6.98 2.91
CA LEU A 4 -10.81 -8.29 3.54
C LEU A 4 -11.99 -8.60 4.47
N LEU A 5 -12.43 -7.64 5.29
CA LEU A 5 -13.54 -7.82 6.21
C LEU A 5 -14.86 -8.10 5.47
N HIS A 6 -15.24 -7.20 4.57
CA HIS A 6 -16.57 -7.19 3.98
C HIS A 6 -16.68 -8.13 2.79
N TYR A 7 -15.63 -8.26 1.98
CA TYR A 7 -15.66 -9.15 0.83
C TYR A 7 -15.10 -10.54 1.21
N SER A 8 -13.86 -10.64 1.68
CA SER A 8 -13.20 -11.94 1.85
C SER A 8 -13.74 -12.74 3.05
N LEU A 9 -13.88 -12.12 4.22
CA LEU A 9 -14.32 -12.81 5.45
C LEU A 9 -15.84 -12.88 5.52
N ALA A 10 -16.55 -11.76 5.47
CA ALA A 10 -18.01 -11.75 5.55
C ALA A 10 -18.65 -12.39 4.30
N GLY A 11 -18.13 -12.13 3.10
CA GLY A 11 -18.64 -12.73 1.86
C GLY A 11 -18.02 -14.10 1.56
N GLY A 12 -16.69 -14.18 1.48
CA GLY A 12 -15.97 -15.38 1.03
C GLY A 12 -16.08 -16.59 1.96
N PHE A 13 -16.15 -16.39 3.29
CA PHE A 13 -16.37 -17.52 4.22
C PHE A 13 -17.81 -18.03 4.24
N ALA A 14 -18.72 -17.40 3.52
CA ALA A 14 -20.11 -17.85 3.42
C ALA A 14 -20.30 -19.05 2.48
N SER A 15 -19.24 -19.51 1.80
CA SER A 15 -19.36 -20.73 0.99
C SER A 15 -19.72 -21.95 1.86
N PRO A 16 -20.68 -22.80 1.46
CA PRO A 16 -21.15 -23.92 2.28
C PRO A 16 -20.04 -24.84 2.80
N ARG A 17 -19.03 -25.14 1.97
CA ARG A 17 -17.88 -25.97 2.35
C ARG A 17 -17.02 -25.36 3.47
N ILE A 18 -16.74 -24.06 3.38
CA ILE A 18 -15.96 -23.34 4.40
C ILE A 18 -16.80 -23.22 5.68
N VAL A 19 -18.10 -22.93 5.57
CA VAL A 19 -19.00 -22.83 6.73
C VAL A 19 -19.03 -24.15 7.51
N ARG A 20 -19.18 -25.30 6.86
CA ARG A 20 -19.14 -26.62 7.54
C ARG A 20 -17.85 -26.82 8.34
N THR A 21 -16.72 -26.37 7.80
CA THR A 21 -15.42 -26.44 8.48
C THR A 21 -15.39 -25.48 9.68
N LEU A 22 -15.81 -24.23 9.49
CA LEU A 22 -15.85 -23.19 10.54
C LEU A 22 -16.79 -23.54 11.68
N GLU A 23 -17.96 -24.10 11.36
CA GLU A 23 -18.88 -24.68 12.33
C GLU A 23 -18.17 -25.78 13.09
N ALA A 24 -17.57 -26.78 12.43
CA ALA A 24 -16.93 -27.91 13.11
C ALA A 24 -15.83 -27.49 14.12
N VAL A 25 -15.09 -26.41 13.85
CA VAL A 25 -14.05 -25.88 14.75
C VAL A 25 -14.55 -24.88 15.81
N SER A 26 -15.83 -24.47 15.79
CA SER A 26 -16.40 -23.42 16.66
C SER A 26 -15.67 -22.07 16.60
N TYR A 27 -14.86 -21.82 15.57
CA TYR A 27 -13.86 -20.74 15.60
C TYR A 27 -14.48 -19.36 15.34
N LEU A 28 -15.37 -19.25 14.34
CA LEU A 28 -16.06 -17.99 13.98
C LEU A 28 -17.57 -18.05 14.20
N VAL A 29 -18.18 -19.22 14.00
CA VAL A 29 -19.61 -19.46 14.15
C VAL A 29 -19.81 -20.38 15.35
N PRO A 30 -20.58 -19.98 16.37
CA PRO A 30 -20.90 -20.85 17.49
C PRO A 30 -21.74 -22.03 17.03
N HIS A 31 -21.56 -23.20 17.64
CA HIS A 31 -22.42 -24.35 17.38
C HIS A 31 -23.87 -24.05 17.72
N SER A 32 -24.75 -24.11 16.73
CA SER A 32 -26.17 -24.33 16.95
C SER A 32 -26.36 -25.77 17.40
N ARG A 33 -26.66 -25.99 18.69
CA ARG A 33 -27.33 -27.24 19.07
C ARG A 33 -28.75 -27.12 18.56
N SER A 34 -29.17 -28.01 17.67
CA SER A 34 -30.58 -28.22 17.34
C SER A 34 -31.36 -28.40 18.64
N ARG A 35 -31.99 -27.33 19.13
CA ARG A 35 -33.08 -27.39 20.09
C ARG A 35 -34.33 -27.37 19.24
N GLY A 36 -35.10 -28.44 19.35
CA GLY A 36 -36.16 -28.78 18.42
C GLY A 36 -37.25 -27.72 18.28
N ASN A 37 -37.86 -27.79 17.09
CA ASN A 37 -39.31 -27.67 16.86
C ASN A 37 -40.05 -26.34 17.07
N ASP A 38 -39.41 -25.19 16.92
CA ASP A 38 -40.14 -23.93 16.69
C ASP A 38 -39.64 -23.21 15.44
N ALA A 39 -39.88 -23.82 14.27
CA ALA A 39 -39.57 -23.25 12.96
C ALA A 39 -40.74 -22.40 12.43
N ASN A 40 -41.00 -21.27 13.08
CA ASN A 40 -41.75 -20.18 12.45
C ASN A 40 -40.76 -19.12 11.98
N SER A 41 -41.01 -18.57 10.79
CA SER A 41 -40.16 -17.62 10.06
C SER A 41 -39.61 -16.49 10.94
N THR A 42 -38.40 -16.68 11.49
CA THR A 42 -37.70 -15.62 12.23
C THR A 42 -37.34 -14.51 11.25
N SER A 43 -37.95 -13.34 11.43
CA SER A 43 -37.55 -12.12 10.72
C SER A 43 -36.06 -11.85 10.94
N LEU A 44 -35.36 -11.24 9.98
CA LEU A 44 -33.94 -10.87 10.13
C LEU A 44 -33.68 -10.09 11.43
N THR A 45 -34.67 -9.30 11.87
CA THR A 45 -34.61 -8.54 13.13
C THR A 45 -34.57 -9.46 14.36
N GLU A 46 -35.30 -10.57 14.32
CA GLU A 46 -35.33 -11.60 15.35
C GLU A 46 -34.07 -12.47 15.32
N ALA A 47 -33.58 -12.78 14.11
CA ALA A 47 -32.28 -13.40 13.89
C ALA A 47 -31.12 -12.59 14.50
N ILE A 48 -31.13 -11.26 14.33
CA ILE A 48 -30.13 -10.37 14.92
C ILE A 48 -30.26 -10.33 16.45
N SER A 49 -31.48 -10.34 17.00
CA SER A 49 -31.68 -10.29 18.45
C SER A 49 -31.20 -11.57 19.17
N LEU A 50 -31.16 -12.70 18.47
CA LEU A 50 -30.60 -13.96 18.97
C LEU A 50 -29.06 -13.95 19.11
N ILE A 51 -28.36 -13.02 18.44
CA ILE A 51 -26.91 -12.91 18.55
C ILE A 51 -26.53 -12.22 19.86
N SER A 52 -26.13 -13.02 20.86
CA SER A 52 -25.65 -12.49 22.15
C SER A 52 -24.38 -11.63 21.99
N ARG A 53 -24.26 -10.61 22.86
CA ARG A 53 -23.07 -9.75 22.92
C ARG A 53 -21.77 -10.55 23.12
N ALA A 54 -21.79 -11.56 23.99
CA ALA A 54 -20.64 -12.43 24.23
C ALA A 54 -20.25 -13.26 22.99
N SER A 55 -21.21 -13.64 22.14
CA SER A 55 -20.91 -14.27 20.85
C SER A 55 -20.27 -13.28 19.89
N ALA A 56 -20.83 -12.07 19.78
CA ALA A 56 -20.30 -11.01 18.94
C ALA A 56 -18.87 -10.59 19.35
N ASP A 57 -18.58 -10.53 20.65
CA ASP A 57 -17.24 -10.22 21.19
C ASP A 57 -16.21 -11.30 20.84
N ARG A 58 -16.61 -12.59 20.91
CA ARG A 58 -15.76 -13.71 20.47
C ARG A 58 -15.48 -13.65 18.98
N THR A 59 -16.52 -13.48 18.14
CA THR A 59 -16.35 -13.36 16.69
C THR A 59 -15.42 -12.18 16.35
N LEU A 60 -15.59 -11.03 16.99
CA LEU A 60 -14.71 -9.88 16.79
C LEU A 60 -13.25 -10.19 17.15
N SER A 61 -13.01 -10.83 18.30
CA SER A 61 -11.66 -11.18 18.75
C SER A 61 -10.95 -12.07 17.73
N ARG A 62 -11.66 -13.05 17.18
CA ARG A 62 -11.14 -13.99 16.15
C ARG A 62 -10.89 -13.30 14.80
N LEU A 63 -11.70 -12.31 14.44
CA LEU A 63 -11.45 -11.45 13.28
C LEU A 63 -10.21 -10.58 13.49
N LEU A 64 -10.03 -10.02 14.69
CA LEU A 64 -8.86 -9.21 15.04
C LEU A 64 -7.57 -10.04 15.06
N GLU A 65 -7.61 -11.31 15.49
CA GLU A 65 -6.50 -12.25 15.33
C GLU A 65 -6.09 -12.36 13.85
N THR A 66 -7.05 -12.61 12.96
CA THR A 66 -6.80 -12.65 11.50
C THR A 66 -6.18 -11.36 10.99
N PHE A 67 -6.65 -10.20 11.48
CA PHE A 67 -6.09 -8.90 11.12
C PHE A 67 -4.69 -8.67 11.67
N GLN A 68 -4.34 -9.23 12.82
CA GLN A 68 -2.97 -9.17 13.34
C GLN A 68 -2.03 -9.91 12.39
N PHE A 69 -2.39 -11.12 11.97
CA PHE A 69 -1.63 -11.87 10.96
C PHE A 69 -1.42 -11.06 9.67
N VAL A 70 -2.47 -10.41 9.16
CA VAL A 70 -2.36 -9.55 7.97
C VAL A 70 -1.40 -8.38 8.22
N LEU A 71 -1.49 -7.70 9.37
CA LEU A 71 -0.62 -6.57 9.69
C LEU A 71 0.85 -7.00 9.84
N ASP A 72 1.11 -8.13 10.50
CA ASP A 72 2.46 -8.69 10.65
C ASP A 72 3.08 -9.02 9.28
N VAL A 73 2.31 -9.65 8.38
CA VAL A 73 2.71 -9.96 6.99
C VAL A 73 2.95 -8.70 6.16
N MET A 74 2.17 -7.65 6.37
CA MET A 74 2.37 -6.36 5.70
C MET A 74 3.52 -5.55 6.30
N GLY A 75 4.14 -6.04 7.38
CA GLY A 75 5.25 -5.43 8.12
C GLY A 75 4.83 -4.27 9.02
N CYS A 76 3.54 -4.15 9.34
CA CYS A 76 3.05 -3.12 10.24
C CYS A 76 3.45 -3.52 11.66
N SER A 77 4.25 -2.70 12.33
CA SER A 77 4.68 -2.91 13.71
C SER A 77 4.67 -1.59 14.48
N ALA A 78 4.58 -1.70 15.80
CA ALA A 78 4.97 -0.61 16.69
C ALA A 78 6.45 -0.83 17.08
N PRO A 79 7.25 0.24 17.24
CA PRO A 79 8.63 0.09 17.73
C PRO A 79 8.62 -0.63 19.08
N ALA A 80 9.53 -1.58 19.28
CA ALA A 80 9.80 -2.10 20.60
C ALA A 80 10.41 -0.97 21.46
N GLU A 81 10.09 -0.92 22.74
CA GLU A 81 10.77 -0.03 23.69
C GLU A 81 12.28 -0.20 23.51
N SER A 82 12.99 0.91 23.30
CA SER A 82 14.44 0.95 23.46
C SER A 82 14.77 0.30 24.80
N ALA A 83 15.50 -0.82 24.77
CA ALA A 83 16.04 -1.43 25.97
C ALA A 83 16.74 -0.33 26.79
N HIS A 84 16.35 -0.19 28.06
CA HIS A 84 16.86 0.72 29.08
C HIS A 84 18.15 1.48 28.73
N ASN A 85 18.05 2.81 28.57
CA ASN A 85 19.17 3.70 28.85
C ASN A 85 18.94 4.39 30.20
N ASP A 86 19.99 4.34 31.01
CA ASP A 86 20.18 4.86 32.36
C ASP A 86 19.67 6.31 32.55
N PRO A 87 19.12 6.70 33.72
CA PRO A 87 18.59 8.05 33.95
C PRO A 87 19.65 9.18 34.06
N PHE A 88 20.93 8.92 33.76
CA PHE A 88 22.03 9.87 34.03
C PHE A 88 22.85 10.33 32.82
N THR A 89 22.31 10.23 31.61
CA THR A 89 22.91 10.87 30.43
C THR A 89 21.94 11.86 29.80
N GLU A 90 21.85 13.05 30.40
CA GLU A 90 21.50 14.27 29.67
C GLU A 90 22.64 14.54 28.67
N ASN A 91 22.45 14.14 27.41
CA ASN A 91 23.21 14.69 26.31
C ASN A 91 22.24 15.18 25.23
N ASP A 92 22.29 16.49 25.05
CA ASP A 92 21.39 17.34 24.28
C ASP A 92 21.63 17.22 22.76
N ASN A 93 21.71 15.98 22.26
CA ASN A 93 21.86 15.68 20.84
C ASN A 93 20.56 15.07 20.30
N PHE A 94 19.60 15.94 19.97
CA PHE A 94 18.51 15.65 19.02
C PHE A 94 19.02 15.48 17.57
N GLN A 95 20.18 14.86 17.42
CA GLN A 95 20.76 14.47 16.14
C GLN A 95 20.32 13.05 15.84
N GLN A 96 19.27 12.96 15.04
CA GLN A 96 19.25 12.03 13.93
C GLN A 96 19.61 10.58 14.30
N ASP A 97 18.88 10.01 15.27
CA ASP A 97 18.52 8.60 15.17
C ASP A 97 17.69 8.46 13.90
N HIS A 98 18.42 8.28 12.81
CA HIS A 98 17.95 7.59 11.65
C HIS A 98 17.24 6.35 12.17
N VAL A 99 15.91 6.45 12.26
CA VAL A 99 15.02 5.32 12.04
C VAL A 99 15.41 4.82 10.67
N ALA A 100 16.48 4.01 10.64
CA ALA A 100 16.81 3.15 9.55
C ALA A 100 15.54 2.33 9.41
N HIS A 101 14.73 2.73 8.44
CA HIS A 101 13.62 1.95 7.99
C HIS A 101 14.15 0.52 7.89
N GLN A 102 13.68 -0.39 8.74
CA GLN A 102 13.57 -1.79 8.36
C GLN A 102 12.51 -1.90 7.24
N GLY A 103 12.61 -1.05 6.21
CA GLY A 103 11.76 -0.96 5.03
C GLY A 103 12.13 -2.04 4.02
N GLY A 104 12.48 -3.22 4.53
CA GLY A 104 12.82 -4.39 3.76
C GLY A 104 11.87 -5.54 4.08
N ILE A 105 12.11 -6.67 3.41
CA ILE A 105 11.43 -7.95 3.60
C ILE A 105 11.69 -8.61 4.97
N ALA A 106 12.33 -7.91 5.92
CA ALA A 106 12.74 -8.44 7.23
C ALA A 106 11.59 -9.05 8.05
N HIS A 107 10.38 -8.55 7.88
CA HIS A 107 9.18 -9.07 8.56
C HIS A 107 8.71 -10.43 8.00
N ILE A 108 9.06 -10.78 6.76
CA ILE A 108 8.65 -12.01 6.09
C ILE A 108 9.79 -13.01 5.86
N VAL A 109 11.04 -12.66 6.18
CA VAL A 109 12.13 -13.66 6.24
C VAL A 109 12.03 -14.49 7.53
N PRO A 110 12.63 -15.68 7.57
CA PRO A 110 12.67 -16.50 8.79
C PRO A 110 13.12 -15.69 10.01
N GLY A 111 12.35 -15.77 11.09
CA GLY A 111 12.55 -14.99 12.32
C GLY A 111 11.77 -13.67 12.41
N GLY A 112 11.27 -13.13 11.30
CA GLY A 112 10.42 -11.93 11.27
C GLY A 112 8.98 -12.19 11.76
N ASP A 113 8.29 -11.14 12.20
CA ASP A 113 6.93 -11.25 12.77
C ASP A 113 5.91 -11.84 11.79
N GLY A 114 5.89 -11.41 10.53
CA GLY A 114 5.03 -11.94 9.48
C GLY A 114 5.31 -13.43 9.19
N TRP A 115 6.58 -13.83 9.18
CA TRP A 115 6.96 -15.25 9.08
C TRP A 115 6.47 -16.06 10.29
N ARG A 116 6.70 -15.57 11.52
CA ARG A 116 6.26 -16.24 12.75
C ARG A 116 4.75 -16.42 12.77
N SER A 117 4.00 -15.38 12.42
CA SER A 117 2.54 -15.43 12.35
C SER A 117 2.05 -16.39 11.26
N ALA A 118 2.67 -16.41 10.07
CA ALA A 118 2.34 -17.39 9.02
C ALA A 118 2.57 -18.84 9.47
N VAL A 119 3.71 -19.14 10.09
CA VAL A 119 4.03 -20.48 10.60
C VAL A 119 3.05 -20.89 11.70
N ARG A 120 2.70 -19.99 12.62
CA ARG A 120 1.72 -20.28 13.67
C ARG A 120 0.32 -20.57 13.11
N VAL A 121 -0.12 -19.81 12.10
CA VAL A 121 -1.40 -20.07 11.40
C VAL A 121 -1.35 -21.44 10.70
N ARG A 122 -0.23 -21.83 10.09
CA ARG A 122 -0.08 -23.17 9.50
C ARG A 122 -0.23 -24.28 10.54
N LEU A 123 0.37 -24.11 11.72
CA LEU A 123 0.23 -25.06 12.82
C LEU A 123 -1.22 -25.10 13.34
N LEU A 124 -1.87 -23.94 13.46
CA LEU A 124 -3.28 -23.82 13.82
C LEU A 124 -4.17 -24.59 12.84
N HIS A 125 -3.94 -24.45 11.53
CA HIS A 125 -4.66 -25.23 10.51
C HIS A 125 -4.45 -26.74 10.68
N GLY A 126 -3.25 -27.20 11.05
CA GLY A 126 -3.00 -28.61 11.38
C GLY A 126 -3.87 -29.12 12.52
N VAL A 127 -3.97 -28.36 13.61
CA VAL A 127 -4.82 -28.69 14.76
C VAL A 127 -6.30 -28.64 14.39
N ALA A 128 -6.71 -27.66 13.61
CA ALA A 128 -8.08 -27.54 13.11
C ALA A 128 -8.48 -28.78 12.29
N ARG A 129 -7.61 -29.27 11.40
CA ARG A 129 -7.88 -30.49 10.62
C ARG A 129 -8.15 -31.69 11.51
N TRP A 130 -7.27 -31.91 12.49
CA TRP A 130 -7.40 -33.01 13.43
C TRP A 130 -8.72 -32.93 14.22
N ARG A 131 -9.07 -31.76 14.76
CA ARG A 131 -10.32 -31.56 15.53
C ARG A 131 -11.57 -31.82 14.70
N VAL A 132 -11.62 -31.31 13.48
CA VAL A 132 -12.76 -31.49 12.59
C VAL A 132 -12.92 -32.96 12.21
N GLN A 133 -11.83 -33.65 11.89
CA GLN A 133 -11.86 -35.08 11.57
C GLN A 133 -12.33 -35.93 12.75
N GLU A 134 -11.81 -35.68 13.96
CA GLU A 134 -12.24 -36.38 15.17
C GLU A 134 -13.74 -36.16 15.43
N ARG A 135 -14.21 -34.93 15.24
CA ARG A 135 -15.61 -34.57 15.39
C ARG A 135 -16.50 -35.26 14.36
N TRP A 136 -16.18 -35.18 13.07
CA TRP A 136 -16.96 -35.83 12.01
C TRP A 136 -17.00 -37.34 12.19
N LYS A 137 -15.93 -37.95 12.70
CA LYS A 137 -15.91 -39.35 13.12
C LYS A 137 -16.91 -39.63 14.25
N LYS A 138 -16.95 -38.79 15.29
CA LYS A 138 -17.93 -38.90 16.39
C LYS A 138 -19.39 -38.69 15.91
N GLU A 139 -19.61 -37.83 14.91
CA GLU A 139 -20.94 -37.54 14.34
C GLU A 139 -21.40 -38.56 13.28
N GLY A 140 -20.59 -39.57 12.94
CA GLY A 140 -20.89 -40.54 11.89
C GLY A 140 -20.90 -39.96 10.47
N ARG A 141 -20.43 -38.71 10.30
CA ARG A 141 -20.38 -37.96 9.03
C ARG A 141 -19.05 -38.19 8.31
N PHE A 142 -18.71 -39.45 8.07
CA PHE A 142 -17.41 -39.80 7.50
C PHE A 142 -17.38 -39.58 5.98
N ASP A 143 -17.31 -38.32 5.56
CA ASP A 143 -16.81 -38.01 4.22
C ASP A 143 -15.28 -38.16 4.26
N ASN A 144 -14.69 -38.85 3.28
CA ASN A 144 -13.22 -38.96 3.11
C ASN A 144 -12.54 -37.59 2.83
N ALA A 145 -13.26 -36.48 2.98
CA ALA A 145 -12.78 -35.13 2.76
C ALA A 145 -11.88 -34.67 3.92
N VAL A 146 -10.71 -34.14 3.58
CA VAL A 146 -9.83 -33.48 4.56
C VAL A 146 -10.19 -31.99 4.59
N PRO A 147 -10.60 -31.44 5.75
CA PRO A 147 -10.91 -30.02 5.88
C PRO A 147 -9.66 -29.16 5.65
N ILE A 148 -9.83 -27.91 5.24
CA ILE A 148 -8.71 -26.99 4.96
C ILE A 148 -7.75 -27.65 3.95
N SER A 149 -8.30 -28.10 2.84
CA SER A 149 -7.56 -28.74 1.75
C SER A 149 -6.62 -27.75 1.05
N GLN A 150 -5.77 -28.24 0.14
CA GLN A 150 -4.94 -27.37 -0.71
C GLN A 150 -5.79 -26.40 -1.55
N GLU A 151 -6.98 -26.84 -1.97
CA GLU A 151 -7.94 -26.01 -2.67
C GLU A 151 -8.49 -24.90 -1.77
N ASP A 152 -8.95 -25.24 -0.56
CA ASP A 152 -9.49 -24.25 0.38
C ASP A 152 -8.43 -23.21 0.76
N LEU A 153 -7.18 -23.65 0.98
CA LEU A 153 -6.04 -22.78 1.25
C LEU A 153 -5.75 -21.85 0.07
N ALA A 154 -5.74 -22.38 -1.16
CA ALA A 154 -5.50 -21.58 -2.35
C ALA A 154 -6.65 -20.58 -2.60
N ALA A 155 -7.91 -21.01 -2.52
CA ALA A 155 -9.07 -20.15 -2.69
C ALA A 155 -9.07 -19.01 -1.65
N THR A 156 -8.80 -19.34 -0.39
CA THR A 156 -8.66 -18.33 0.67
C THR A 156 -7.45 -17.43 0.40
N LEU A 157 -6.31 -17.94 -0.06
CA LEU A 157 -5.17 -17.11 -0.42
C LEU A 157 -5.54 -16.10 -1.52
N ALA A 158 -6.27 -16.52 -2.55
CA ALA A 158 -6.77 -15.64 -3.60
C ALA A 158 -7.72 -14.57 -3.05
N ALA A 159 -8.54 -14.93 -2.05
CA ALA A 159 -9.37 -13.97 -1.34
C ALA A 159 -8.57 -12.91 -0.56
N PHE A 160 -7.32 -13.18 -0.19
CA PHE A 160 -6.43 -12.22 0.48
C PHE A 160 -5.51 -11.47 -0.50
N SER A 161 -5.09 -12.10 -1.59
CA SER A 161 -4.16 -11.51 -2.56
C SER A 161 -4.83 -10.70 -3.66
N THR A 162 -6.03 -11.11 -4.07
CA THR A 162 -6.68 -10.62 -5.30
C THR A 162 -7.85 -9.68 -4.99
N ILE A 163 -8.72 -10.05 -4.04
CA ILE A 163 -9.89 -9.23 -3.67
C ILE A 163 -9.52 -7.82 -3.22
N PRO A 164 -8.46 -7.59 -2.41
CA PRO A 164 -8.07 -6.23 -2.06
C PRO A 164 -7.75 -5.36 -3.29
N ILE A 165 -7.13 -5.93 -4.33
CA ILE A 165 -6.85 -5.23 -5.59
C ILE A 165 -8.18 -4.88 -6.30
N TRP A 166 -9.12 -5.82 -6.38
CA TRP A 166 -10.46 -5.57 -6.95
C TRP A 166 -11.21 -4.48 -6.20
N CYS A 167 -11.21 -4.53 -4.87
CA CYS A 167 -11.87 -3.53 -4.05
C CYS A 167 -11.21 -2.16 -4.17
N LEU A 168 -9.88 -2.07 -4.25
CA LEU A 168 -9.20 -0.80 -4.52
C LEU A 168 -9.64 -0.22 -5.86
N ASN A 169 -9.66 -1.03 -6.93
CA ASN A 169 -10.15 -0.62 -8.25
C ASN A 169 -11.60 -0.15 -8.20
N LYS A 170 -12.48 -0.86 -7.48
CA LYS A 170 -13.89 -0.50 -7.28
C LYS A 170 -14.06 0.80 -6.50
N LEU A 171 -13.16 1.07 -5.56
CA LEU A 171 -13.06 2.35 -4.84
C LEU A 171 -12.36 3.44 -5.68
N GLY A 172 -12.02 3.16 -6.95
CA GLY A 172 -11.33 4.07 -7.86
C GLY A 172 -9.89 4.41 -7.46
N ILE A 173 -9.29 3.58 -6.61
CA ILE A 173 -7.87 3.60 -6.27
C ILE A 173 -7.22 2.51 -7.11
N GLN A 174 -6.59 2.87 -8.23
CA GLN A 174 -5.96 1.89 -9.12
C GLN A 174 -4.47 1.77 -8.78
N PRO A 175 -4.01 0.65 -8.21
CA PRO A 175 -2.59 0.36 -8.06
C PRO A 175 -1.94 0.24 -9.45
N SER A 176 -0.66 0.56 -9.57
CA SER A 176 0.09 0.22 -10.77
C SER A 176 0.23 -1.30 -10.94
N ASP A 177 0.54 -1.76 -12.15
CA ASP A 177 0.81 -3.19 -12.40
C ASP A 177 1.96 -3.72 -11.54
N SER A 178 2.96 -2.88 -11.27
CA SER A 178 4.08 -3.21 -10.37
C SER A 178 3.63 -3.32 -8.91
N GLU A 179 2.77 -2.42 -8.42
CA GLU A 179 2.21 -2.49 -7.07
C GLU A 179 1.31 -3.72 -6.88
N ALA A 180 0.44 -3.99 -7.86
CA ALA A 180 -0.43 -5.15 -7.86
C ALA A 180 0.38 -6.47 -7.92
N SER A 181 1.41 -6.52 -8.75
CA SER A 181 2.31 -7.68 -8.86
C SER A 181 3.13 -7.89 -7.59
N ALA A 182 3.64 -6.81 -6.96
CA ALA A 182 4.36 -6.89 -5.70
C ALA A 182 3.46 -7.39 -4.55
N TYR A 183 2.22 -6.90 -4.49
CA TYR A 183 1.23 -7.38 -3.51
C TYR A 183 0.91 -8.86 -3.71
N LEU A 184 0.70 -9.29 -4.95
CA LEU A 184 0.47 -10.70 -5.27
C LEU A 184 1.70 -11.56 -4.92
N ALA A 185 2.91 -11.11 -5.22
CA ALA A 185 4.15 -11.83 -4.92
C ALA A 185 4.35 -12.03 -3.41
N LEU A 186 4.04 -11.01 -2.60
CA LEU A 186 4.03 -11.10 -1.14
C LEU A 186 3.09 -12.22 -0.68
N TRP A 187 1.85 -12.21 -1.12
CA TRP A 187 0.87 -13.23 -0.71
C TRP A 187 1.19 -14.61 -1.27
N ARG A 188 1.74 -14.72 -2.48
CA ARG A 188 2.24 -16.00 -3.02
C ARG A 188 3.31 -16.59 -2.10
N HIS A 189 4.23 -15.77 -1.60
CA HIS A 189 5.26 -16.19 -0.64
C HIS A 189 4.65 -16.59 0.71
N VAL A 190 3.66 -15.84 1.20
CA VAL A 190 2.91 -16.21 2.42
C VAL A 190 2.17 -17.54 2.23
N GLY A 191 1.61 -17.79 1.04
CA GLY A 191 0.98 -19.06 0.69
C GLY A 191 1.93 -20.26 0.81
N PHE A 192 3.19 -20.08 0.43
CA PHE A 192 4.24 -21.09 0.64
C PHE A 192 4.46 -21.37 2.14
N TYR A 193 4.54 -20.32 2.96
CA TYR A 193 4.66 -20.49 4.42
C TYR A 193 3.44 -21.17 5.04
N LEU A 194 2.24 -20.89 4.54
CA LEU A 194 0.99 -21.55 4.95
C LEU A 194 0.92 -23.03 4.53
N GLY A 195 1.84 -23.49 3.67
CA GLY A 195 1.97 -24.89 3.26
C GLY A 195 1.21 -25.24 1.98
N ILE A 196 0.88 -24.24 1.14
CA ILE A 196 0.34 -24.49 -0.20
C ILE A 196 1.46 -25.03 -1.09
N GLU A 197 1.17 -26.07 -1.88
CA GLU A 197 2.17 -26.69 -2.75
C GLU A 197 2.75 -25.66 -3.74
N PRO A 198 4.09 -25.58 -3.91
CA PRO A 198 4.72 -24.65 -4.84
C PRO A 198 4.16 -24.71 -6.27
N LYS A 199 3.77 -25.89 -6.76
CA LYS A 199 3.16 -26.06 -8.08
C LYS A 199 1.83 -25.34 -8.21
N ILE A 200 1.01 -25.34 -7.16
CA ILE A 200 -0.27 -24.60 -7.12
C ILE A 200 0.01 -23.09 -7.16
N LEU A 201 0.96 -22.62 -6.34
CA LEU A 201 1.35 -21.21 -6.27
C LEU A 201 1.90 -20.69 -7.60
N LEU A 202 2.81 -21.44 -8.22
CA LEU A 202 3.45 -21.11 -9.50
C LEU A 202 2.54 -21.30 -10.72
N ARG A 203 1.37 -21.94 -10.54
CA ARG A 203 0.36 -22.07 -11.59
C ARG A 203 -0.73 -21.01 -11.46
N LEU A 204 -1.21 -20.76 -10.23
CA LEU A 204 -2.41 -19.95 -10.00
C LEU A 204 -2.09 -18.50 -9.60
N PHE A 205 -0.92 -18.23 -9.02
CA PHE A 205 -0.54 -16.91 -8.47
C PHE A 205 0.66 -16.27 -9.20
N THR A 206 0.92 -16.68 -10.44
CA THR A 206 2.06 -16.19 -11.23
C THR A 206 1.91 -14.75 -11.66
N SER A 207 0.70 -14.38 -12.07
CA SER A 207 0.31 -13.03 -12.47
C SER A 207 -1.05 -12.68 -11.87
N THR A 208 -1.35 -11.39 -11.76
CA THR A 208 -2.65 -10.87 -11.31
C THR A 208 -3.79 -11.46 -12.14
N ARG A 209 -3.64 -11.46 -13.47
CA ARG A 209 -4.61 -12.05 -14.41
C ARG A 209 -4.88 -13.54 -14.16
N THR A 210 -3.85 -14.32 -13.83
CA THR A 210 -4.02 -15.75 -13.54
C THR A 210 -4.74 -15.95 -12.21
N ALA A 211 -4.37 -15.17 -11.19
CA ALA A 211 -5.01 -15.20 -9.88
C ALA A 211 -6.47 -14.75 -9.95
N ASP A 212 -6.80 -13.78 -10.80
CA ASP A 212 -8.18 -13.32 -11.07
C ASP A 212 -9.05 -14.46 -11.61
N LYS A 213 -8.55 -15.16 -12.64
CA LYS A 213 -9.26 -16.30 -13.23
C LYS A 213 -9.47 -17.41 -12.20
N PHE A 214 -8.43 -17.73 -11.43
CA PHE A 214 -8.52 -18.74 -10.39
C PHE A 214 -9.56 -18.36 -9.33
N LEU A 215 -9.53 -17.13 -8.82
CA LEU A 215 -10.50 -16.66 -7.83
C LEU A 215 -11.93 -16.76 -8.36
N ALA A 216 -12.18 -16.35 -9.61
CA ALA A 216 -13.50 -16.48 -10.23
C ALA A 216 -13.96 -17.94 -10.32
N THR A 217 -13.09 -18.86 -10.77
CA THR A 217 -13.41 -20.29 -10.84
C THR A 217 -13.62 -20.92 -9.47
N ALA A 218 -12.79 -20.56 -8.48
CA ALA A 218 -12.89 -21.05 -7.12
C ALA A 218 -14.18 -20.56 -6.45
N ALA A 219 -14.55 -19.29 -6.67
CA ALA A 219 -15.82 -18.76 -6.19
C ALA A 219 -17.01 -19.50 -6.81
N LEU A 220 -17.02 -19.71 -8.13
CA LEU A 220 -18.09 -20.49 -8.76
C LEU A 220 -18.19 -21.89 -8.16
N HIS A 221 -17.07 -22.61 -8.02
CA HIS A 221 -17.07 -23.96 -7.44
C HIS A 221 -17.57 -23.96 -5.98
N LEU A 222 -17.02 -23.09 -5.13
CA LEU A 222 -17.34 -23.05 -3.71
C LEU A 222 -18.78 -22.63 -3.40
N PHE A 223 -19.42 -21.86 -4.29
CA PHE A 223 -20.80 -21.39 -4.13
C PHE A 223 -21.83 -22.16 -5.00
N SER A 224 -21.41 -23.13 -5.82
CA SER A 224 -22.33 -23.92 -6.66
C SER A 224 -22.90 -25.19 -5.98
N ASP A 225 -22.36 -25.59 -4.83
CA ASP A 225 -22.70 -26.87 -4.17
C ASP A 225 -24.14 -26.95 -3.61
N ASP A 226 -24.92 -25.87 -3.63
CA ASP A 226 -26.31 -25.85 -3.14
C ASP A 226 -27.31 -26.56 -4.08
N ALA A 227 -26.92 -26.96 -5.31
CA ALA A 227 -27.84 -27.58 -6.25
C ALA A 227 -28.13 -29.07 -6.00
N THR A 228 -27.34 -29.77 -5.17
CA THR A 228 -27.49 -31.23 -4.95
C THR A 228 -28.10 -31.62 -3.61
N HIS A 229 -28.20 -30.67 -2.68
CA HIS A 229 -28.90 -30.83 -1.41
C HIS A 229 -29.89 -29.68 -1.22
N ALA A 230 -30.91 -29.63 -2.08
CA ALA A 230 -32.08 -28.80 -1.80
C ALA A 230 -32.63 -29.23 -0.42
N PRO A 231 -32.88 -28.30 0.52
CA PRO A 231 -33.50 -28.66 1.78
C PRO A 231 -34.84 -29.32 1.47
N GLU A 232 -35.09 -30.52 2.00
CA GLU A 232 -36.35 -31.25 1.83
C GLU A 232 -37.56 -30.43 2.34
N ASN A 233 -37.32 -29.42 3.18
CA ASN A 233 -38.35 -28.51 3.70
C ASN A 233 -38.08 -27.02 3.37
N PRO A 234 -39.10 -26.27 2.90
CA PRO A 234 -39.00 -24.82 2.66
C PRO A 234 -38.65 -23.98 3.90
N ALA A 235 -38.95 -24.49 5.11
CA ALA A 235 -38.61 -23.83 6.37
C ALA A 235 -37.10 -23.82 6.68
N ASP A 236 -36.33 -24.73 6.08
CA ASP A 236 -34.87 -24.76 6.23
C ASP A 236 -34.16 -23.71 5.35
N ALA A 237 -34.85 -23.15 4.34
CA ALA A 237 -34.32 -22.06 3.54
C ALA A 237 -34.19 -20.77 4.37
N GLN A 238 -35.19 -20.41 5.19
CA GLN A 238 -35.10 -19.23 6.07
C GLN A 238 -34.11 -19.40 7.24
N THR A 239 -33.88 -20.62 7.73
CA THR A 239 -32.82 -20.87 8.74
C THR A 239 -31.40 -20.75 8.14
N THR A 240 -31.27 -20.68 6.80
CA THR A 240 -29.99 -20.54 6.09
C THR A 240 -29.41 -19.12 6.18
N ILE A 241 -30.25 -18.08 6.26
CA ILE A 241 -29.86 -16.66 6.51
C ILE A 241 -28.96 -16.53 7.76
N LEU A 242 -29.19 -17.41 8.75
CA LEU A 242 -28.50 -17.45 10.04
C LEU A 242 -27.32 -18.43 10.11
N ARG A 243 -27.14 -19.32 9.13
CA ARG A 243 -26.03 -20.30 9.12
C ARG A 243 -24.76 -19.75 8.50
N GLY A 244 -24.86 -18.78 7.60
CA GLY A 244 -23.70 -18.11 7.03
C GLY A 244 -23.00 -17.21 8.06
N PRO A 245 -21.64 -17.15 8.10
CA PRO A 245 -20.91 -16.27 8.99
C PRO A 245 -21.12 -14.79 8.67
N THR A 246 -21.73 -14.43 7.54
CA THR A 246 -21.88 -13.05 7.05
C THR A 246 -22.57 -12.13 8.05
N ILE A 247 -23.83 -12.39 8.41
CA ILE A 247 -24.58 -11.52 9.34
C ILE A 247 -23.94 -11.50 10.73
N PRO A 248 -23.56 -12.63 11.35
CA PRO A 248 -22.82 -12.63 12.61
C PRO A 248 -21.53 -11.79 12.58
N ILE A 249 -20.73 -11.88 11.51
CA ILE A 249 -19.53 -11.05 11.33
C ILE A 249 -19.91 -9.58 11.25
N LEU A 250 -20.93 -9.20 10.46
CA LEU A 250 -21.34 -7.81 10.33
C LEU A 250 -21.88 -7.24 11.65
N VAL A 251 -22.65 -8.03 12.42
CA VAL A 251 -23.09 -7.65 13.77
C VAL A 251 -21.89 -7.47 14.70
N ALA A 252 -20.92 -8.40 14.67
CA ALA A 252 -19.73 -8.36 15.52
C ALA A 252 -18.90 -7.07 15.33
N VAL A 253 -18.81 -6.53 14.12
CA VAL A 253 -18.01 -5.32 13.83
C VAL A 253 -18.81 -4.01 13.91
N SER A 254 -20.13 -4.08 14.11
CA SER A 254 -21.00 -2.90 14.11
C SER A 254 -20.99 -2.15 15.44
N ASN A 255 -21.14 -0.83 15.38
CA ASN A 255 -21.21 0.09 16.52
C ASN A 255 -19.98 0.01 17.46
N ARG A 256 -18.82 -0.29 16.89
CA ARG A 256 -17.56 -0.43 17.63
C ARG A 256 -16.50 0.57 17.17
N PRO A 257 -15.51 0.90 18.03
CA PRO A 257 -14.39 1.74 17.63
C PRO A 257 -13.59 1.13 16.47
N PRO A 258 -12.89 1.96 15.68
CA PRO A 258 -12.76 3.40 15.83
C PRO A 258 -13.91 4.22 15.20
N LEU A 259 -14.64 3.66 14.22
CA LEU A 259 -15.58 4.44 13.39
C LEU A 259 -17.05 4.36 13.84
N HIS A 260 -17.41 3.40 14.69
CA HIS A 260 -18.79 3.18 15.16
C HIS A 260 -19.81 3.09 14.01
N THR A 261 -19.45 2.38 12.94
CA THR A 261 -20.35 2.19 11.79
C THR A 261 -21.54 1.32 12.16
N SER A 262 -22.75 1.72 11.74
CA SER A 262 -23.96 0.95 12.01
C SER A 262 -24.00 -0.37 11.23
N LEU A 263 -24.83 -1.31 11.68
CA LEU A 263 -25.07 -2.57 10.96
C LEU A 263 -25.58 -2.31 9.54
N GLU A 264 -26.55 -1.41 9.37
CA GLU A 264 -27.07 -1.04 8.05
C GLU A 264 -25.97 -0.46 7.14
N TYR A 265 -25.05 0.33 7.70
CA TYR A 265 -23.89 0.83 6.96
C TYR A 265 -22.98 -0.33 6.52
N ASN A 266 -22.66 -1.25 7.43
CA ASN A 266 -21.78 -2.39 7.16
C ASN A 266 -22.40 -3.35 6.12
N ILE A 267 -23.73 -3.53 6.14
CA ILE A 267 -24.46 -4.25 5.10
C ILE A 267 -24.38 -3.49 3.77
N ALA A 268 -24.62 -2.18 3.75
CA ALA A 268 -24.55 -1.38 2.51
C ALA A 268 -23.16 -1.44 1.87
N LEU A 269 -22.10 -1.35 2.68
CA LEU A 269 -20.72 -1.47 2.22
C LEU A 269 -20.41 -2.88 1.69
N THR A 270 -20.88 -3.92 2.38
CA THR A 270 -20.74 -5.31 1.94
C THR A 270 -21.43 -5.54 0.61
N ARG A 271 -22.69 -5.12 0.47
CA ARG A 271 -23.45 -5.19 -0.79
C ARG A 271 -22.76 -4.45 -1.92
N TYR A 272 -22.26 -3.25 -1.63
CA TYR A 272 -21.51 -2.48 -2.61
C TYR A 272 -20.27 -3.23 -3.08
N LEU A 273 -19.47 -3.80 -2.19
CA LEU A 273 -18.23 -4.50 -2.54
C LEU A 273 -18.48 -5.82 -3.27
N LEU A 274 -19.40 -6.66 -2.78
CA LEU A 274 -19.75 -7.95 -3.39
C LEU A 274 -20.45 -7.81 -4.74
N GLY A 275 -21.25 -6.75 -4.92
CA GLY A 275 -22.10 -6.58 -6.10
C GLY A 275 -23.44 -7.33 -6.00
N PRO A 276 -24.36 -7.11 -6.95
CA PRO A 276 -25.75 -7.52 -6.83
C PRO A 276 -25.94 -9.04 -6.75
N SER A 277 -25.28 -9.81 -7.62
CA SER A 277 -25.49 -11.27 -7.71
C SER A 277 -25.07 -12.00 -6.44
N LEU A 278 -23.85 -11.76 -5.95
CA LEU A 278 -23.37 -12.41 -4.73
C LEU A 278 -24.10 -11.88 -3.49
N SER A 279 -24.50 -10.60 -3.46
CA SER A 279 -25.31 -10.08 -2.36
C SER A 279 -26.71 -10.68 -2.31
N ALA A 280 -27.29 -11.00 -3.46
CA ALA A 280 -28.58 -11.69 -3.56
C ALA A 280 -28.45 -13.15 -3.13
N HIS A 281 -27.37 -13.83 -3.56
CA HIS A 281 -27.06 -15.20 -3.13
C HIS A 281 -26.83 -15.32 -1.61
N LEU A 282 -26.19 -14.33 -1.00
CA LEU A 282 -26.03 -14.25 0.46
C LEU A 282 -27.25 -13.67 1.19
N GLU A 283 -28.35 -13.42 0.47
CA GLU A 283 -29.61 -12.90 1.00
C GLU A 283 -29.45 -11.65 1.88
N LEU A 284 -28.48 -10.78 1.54
CA LEU A 284 -28.23 -9.57 2.30
C LEU A 284 -29.43 -8.61 2.16
N PRO A 285 -29.95 -8.05 3.26
CA PRO A 285 -31.12 -7.19 3.19
C PRO A 285 -30.81 -5.90 2.43
N ASP A 286 -31.83 -5.34 1.80
CA ASP A 286 -31.70 -4.02 1.21
C ASP A 286 -31.55 -2.93 2.28
N THR A 287 -30.80 -1.90 1.93
CA THR A 287 -30.48 -0.78 2.82
C THR A 287 -31.09 0.51 2.29
N SER A 288 -31.49 1.40 3.20
CA SER A 288 -32.10 2.67 2.84
C SER A 288 -31.20 3.50 1.91
N LEU A 289 -31.81 4.28 1.01
CA LEU A 289 -31.07 5.16 0.09
C LEU A 289 -30.18 6.14 0.85
N ARG A 290 -30.64 6.64 2.00
CA ARG A 290 -29.89 7.56 2.86
C ARG A 290 -28.58 6.93 3.34
N VAL A 291 -28.61 5.68 3.80
CA VAL A 291 -27.41 4.97 4.25
C VAL A 291 -26.46 4.68 3.08
N ARG A 292 -26.98 4.28 1.91
CA ARG A 292 -26.15 4.09 0.72
C ARG A 292 -25.43 5.38 0.29
N LEU A 293 -26.14 6.51 0.27
CA LEU A 293 -25.55 7.81 -0.05
C LEU A 293 -24.49 8.22 0.98
N ARG A 294 -24.77 8.04 2.28
CA ARG A 294 -23.80 8.30 3.35
C ARG A 294 -22.56 7.40 3.22
N MET A 295 -22.76 6.12 2.88
CA MET A 295 -21.68 5.16 2.65
C MET A 295 -20.79 5.59 1.48
N HIS A 296 -21.37 5.96 0.35
CA HIS A 296 -20.62 6.49 -0.79
C HIS A 296 -19.89 7.80 -0.48
N ALA A 297 -20.52 8.73 0.25
CA ALA A 297 -19.89 9.96 0.68
C ALA A 297 -18.66 9.69 1.58
N PHE A 298 -18.78 8.73 2.51
CA PHE A 298 -17.66 8.34 3.36
C PHE A 298 -16.52 7.68 2.57
N LEU A 299 -16.83 6.77 1.66
CA LEU A 299 -15.83 6.18 0.76
C LEU A 299 -15.15 7.22 -0.12
N PHE A 300 -15.89 8.24 -0.59
CA PHE A 300 -15.33 9.35 -1.33
C PHE A 300 -14.31 10.14 -0.49
N VAL A 301 -14.64 10.46 0.76
CA VAL A 301 -13.72 11.14 1.68
C VAL A 301 -12.44 10.32 1.92
N GLN A 302 -12.56 9.00 2.07
CA GLN A 302 -11.40 8.13 2.23
C GLN A 302 -10.42 8.14 1.04
N ARG A 303 -10.89 8.50 -0.16
CA ARG A 303 -10.04 8.60 -1.36
C ARG A 303 -9.21 9.88 -1.39
N ILE A 304 -9.61 10.93 -0.66
CA ILE A 304 -8.95 12.24 -0.71
C ILE A 304 -7.45 12.15 -0.39
N PRO A 305 -7.00 11.48 0.69
CA PRO A 305 -5.56 11.37 1.00
C PRO A 305 -4.76 10.64 -0.08
N TYR A 306 -5.38 9.72 -0.82
CA TYR A 306 -4.72 9.01 -1.92
C TYR A 306 -4.46 9.93 -3.10
N TYR A 307 -5.47 10.69 -3.54
CA TYR A 307 -5.29 11.64 -4.64
C TYR A 307 -4.40 12.81 -4.25
N PHE A 308 -4.52 13.28 -3.01
CA PHE A 308 -3.62 14.27 -2.45
C PHE A 308 -2.15 13.81 -2.54
N ALA A 309 -1.86 12.56 -2.16
CA ALA A 309 -0.51 12.00 -2.27
C ALA A 309 0.07 12.05 -3.69
N ARG A 310 -0.79 11.95 -4.72
CA ARG A 310 -0.37 11.96 -6.13
C ARG A 310 -0.10 13.36 -6.66
N CYS A 311 -0.81 14.38 -6.17
CA CYS A 311 -0.61 15.75 -6.62
C CYS A 311 0.28 16.59 -5.68
N TYR A 312 0.54 16.11 -4.46
CA TYR A 312 1.32 16.84 -3.48
C TYR A 312 2.83 16.60 -3.65
N PRO A 313 3.65 17.66 -3.84
CA PRO A 313 5.05 17.51 -4.23
C PRO A 313 5.96 16.98 -3.12
N ARG A 314 5.61 17.15 -1.84
CA ARG A 314 6.49 16.76 -0.73
C ARG A 314 6.32 15.28 -0.39
N LYS A 315 7.27 14.45 -0.82
CA LYS A 315 7.33 13.00 -0.50
C LYS A 315 7.28 12.70 1.01
N ARG A 316 7.83 13.60 1.83
CA ARG A 316 7.81 13.52 3.31
C ARG A 316 6.40 13.39 3.89
N TRP A 317 5.39 14.01 3.27
CA TRP A 317 4.01 13.89 3.73
C TRP A 317 3.49 12.45 3.58
N LEU A 318 3.78 11.82 2.44
CA LEU A 318 3.38 10.44 2.17
C LEU A 318 4.10 9.46 3.11
N GLU A 319 5.38 9.68 3.37
CA GLU A 319 6.18 8.90 4.33
C GLU A 319 5.65 9.04 5.76
N LYS A 320 5.36 10.28 6.20
CA LYS A 320 4.73 10.57 7.49
C LYS A 320 3.40 9.84 7.62
N ARG A 321 2.53 9.95 6.61
CA ARG A 321 1.23 9.26 6.57
C ARG A 321 1.39 7.74 6.65
N ARG A 322 2.32 7.15 5.88
CA ARG A 322 2.59 5.70 5.91
C ARG A 322 3.06 5.23 7.28
N THR A 323 3.94 6.01 7.91
CA THR A 323 4.47 5.72 9.26
C THR A 323 3.36 5.73 10.30
N VAL A 324 2.56 6.80 10.32
CA VAL A 324 1.45 6.93 11.26
C VAL A 324 0.40 5.85 11.06
N LEU A 325 0.09 5.47 9.80
CA LEU A 325 -0.86 4.40 9.52
C LEU A 325 -0.33 3.02 9.93
N ARG A 326 0.94 2.67 9.64
CA ARG A 326 1.53 1.38 10.05
C ARG A 326 1.39 1.17 11.56
N GLU A 327 1.83 2.14 12.34
CA GLU A 327 1.82 2.06 13.80
C GLU A 327 0.38 2.19 14.36
N GLY A 328 -0.39 3.15 13.84
CA GLY A 328 -1.76 3.40 14.28
C GLY A 328 -2.70 2.22 14.06
N MET A 329 -2.55 1.48 12.95
CA MET A 329 -3.36 0.28 12.69
C MET A 329 -3.08 -0.82 13.70
N VAL A 330 -1.81 -1.07 14.04
CA VAL A 330 -1.40 -2.09 15.02
C VAL A 330 -1.88 -1.71 16.41
N ARG A 331 -1.66 -0.46 16.84
CA ARG A 331 -2.12 0.01 18.16
C ARG A 331 -3.64 -0.01 18.30
N THR A 332 -4.37 0.36 17.24
CA THR A 332 -5.84 0.26 17.23
C THR A 332 -6.29 -1.19 17.36
N LEU A 333 -5.59 -2.13 16.70
CA LEU A 333 -5.88 -3.55 16.81
C LEU A 333 -5.66 -4.06 18.24
N TRP A 334 -4.50 -3.75 18.85
CA TRP A 334 -4.20 -4.15 20.23
C TRP A 334 -5.17 -3.54 21.23
N TRP A 335 -5.57 -2.28 21.04
CA TRP A 335 -6.60 -1.66 21.86
C TRP A 335 -7.92 -2.45 21.82
N ASN A 336 -8.36 -2.87 20.64
CA ASN A 336 -9.58 -3.67 20.48
C ASN A 336 -9.45 -5.10 21.05
N LEU A 337 -8.22 -5.60 21.24
CA LEU A 337 -7.93 -6.86 21.92
C LEU A 337 -7.71 -6.71 23.44
N GLY A 338 -7.92 -5.51 24.01
CA GLY A 338 -7.70 -5.27 25.44
C GLY A 338 -6.24 -5.04 25.80
N LEU A 339 -5.50 -4.32 24.94
CA LEU A 339 -4.06 -4.07 25.06
C LEU A 339 -3.25 -5.36 25.07
N SER A 340 -3.54 -6.23 24.11
CA SER A 340 -2.85 -7.50 24.01
C SER A 340 -2.47 -7.83 22.56
N LYS A 341 -1.36 -8.56 22.41
CA LYS A 341 -0.87 -9.10 21.14
C LYS A 341 -1.17 -10.59 21.13
N THR A 342 -1.89 -11.06 20.13
CA THR A 342 -2.22 -12.48 20.02
C THR A 342 -0.97 -13.27 19.69
N THR A 343 -0.72 -14.31 20.47
CA THR A 343 0.28 -15.30 20.16
C THR A 343 -0.50 -16.52 19.70
N PHE A 344 -0.65 -16.71 18.40
CA PHE A 344 -1.32 -17.87 17.83
C PHE A 344 -0.69 -19.17 18.38
N ARG A 345 -1.31 -19.76 19.41
CA ARG A 345 -0.80 -20.95 20.11
C ARG A 345 -1.84 -22.09 20.05
N PRO A 346 -1.41 -23.33 19.81
CA PRO A 346 -2.29 -24.49 19.92
C PRO A 346 -2.85 -24.63 21.34
N ARG A 347 -4.16 -24.86 21.47
CA ARG A 347 -4.80 -25.19 22.75
C ARG A 347 -4.81 -26.71 22.96
N THR A 348 -4.47 -27.16 24.16
CA THR A 348 -4.58 -28.56 24.60
C THR A 348 -6.05 -28.98 24.84
N MET A 349 -6.27 -30.30 24.82
CA MET A 349 -7.53 -31.07 24.79
C MET A 349 -8.77 -30.41 25.45
N VAL A 350 -9.93 -30.52 24.79
CA VAL A 350 -11.25 -30.35 25.45
C VAL A 350 -11.62 -31.70 26.07
N ARG A 351 -11.90 -31.70 27.37
CA ARG A 351 -12.31 -32.86 28.17
C ARG A 351 -13.53 -33.55 27.52
N ASP A 352 -13.44 -34.86 27.26
CA ASP A 352 -14.58 -35.66 26.81
C ASP A 352 -15.73 -35.52 27.82
N GLY A 353 -16.93 -35.27 27.29
CA GLY A 353 -18.06 -34.79 28.07
C GLY A 353 -18.58 -35.81 29.07
N HIS A 354 -18.37 -35.58 30.36
CA HIS A 354 -19.15 -36.19 31.45
C HIS A 354 -19.24 -35.34 32.75
N ALA A 355 -18.74 -34.09 32.79
CA ALA A 355 -18.84 -33.25 33.99
C ALA A 355 -19.85 -32.11 33.82
N ALA A 356 -20.72 -31.94 34.82
CA ALA A 356 -21.76 -30.92 34.89
C ALA A 356 -21.18 -29.49 34.82
N PRO A 357 -21.97 -28.50 34.35
CA PRO A 357 -21.47 -27.16 34.10
C PRO A 357 -21.40 -26.37 35.42
N GLU A 358 -20.20 -26.28 36.01
CA GLU A 358 -19.92 -25.19 36.94
C GLU A 358 -19.35 -23.98 36.18
N GLU A 359 -19.84 -22.81 36.59
CA GLU A 359 -19.57 -21.48 36.06
C GLU A 359 -18.07 -21.16 36.08
N SER A 360 -17.35 -21.54 35.02
CA SER A 360 -16.07 -20.91 34.70
C SER A 360 -15.99 -20.63 33.20
N SER A 361 -15.43 -19.48 32.89
CA SER A 361 -15.35 -18.83 31.58
C SER A 361 -14.49 -19.56 30.52
N ALA A 362 -14.13 -20.82 30.75
CA ALA A 362 -13.25 -21.61 29.89
C ALA A 362 -14.04 -22.43 28.86
N LYS A 363 -14.52 -21.78 27.79
CA LYS A 363 -15.13 -22.46 26.62
C LYS A 363 -14.14 -22.85 25.51
N ASP A 364 -12.88 -22.46 25.63
CA ASP A 364 -11.81 -22.83 24.71
C ASP A 364 -10.73 -23.57 25.50
N GLY A 365 -10.31 -24.77 25.07
CA GLY A 365 -9.43 -25.69 25.82
C GLY A 365 -8.17 -25.06 26.44
N GLU A 366 -7.62 -25.73 27.46
CA GLU A 366 -6.50 -25.24 28.26
C GLU A 366 -5.25 -24.98 27.41
N LEU A 367 -4.46 -23.96 27.77
CA LEU A 367 -3.14 -23.72 27.18
C LEU A 367 -2.10 -24.57 27.92
N ALA A 368 -0.99 -24.90 27.27
CA ALA A 368 0.11 -25.57 27.95
C ALA A 368 0.59 -24.74 29.17
N PRO A 369 1.05 -25.37 30.27
CA PRO A 369 1.49 -24.66 31.48
C PRO A 369 2.53 -23.58 31.14
N GLY A 370 2.30 -22.35 31.62
CA GLY A 370 3.18 -21.19 31.40
C GLY A 370 3.01 -20.47 30.05
N VAL A 371 2.04 -20.85 29.21
CA VAL A 371 1.81 -20.22 27.90
C VAL A 371 0.61 -19.28 27.95
N ALA A 372 0.86 -17.97 27.84
CA ALA A 372 -0.20 -16.98 27.63
C ALA A 372 -0.64 -16.96 26.15
N GLU A 373 -1.95 -16.98 25.90
CA GLU A 373 -2.52 -16.86 24.53
C GLU A 373 -2.33 -15.44 23.98
N GLN A 374 -2.34 -14.45 24.87
CA GLN A 374 -2.15 -13.06 24.54
C GLN A 374 -1.01 -12.49 25.38
N GLU A 375 -0.09 -11.81 24.72
CA GLU A 375 0.99 -11.08 25.38
C GLU A 375 0.47 -9.68 25.72
N ALA A 376 0.55 -9.29 27.00
CA ALA A 376 0.11 -7.97 27.44
C ALA A 376 1.00 -6.89 26.80
N VAL A 377 0.38 -5.93 26.14
CA VAL A 377 1.05 -4.77 25.55
C VAL A 377 1.02 -3.64 26.58
N ARG A 378 2.20 -3.15 26.96
CA ARG A 378 2.30 -2.01 27.88
C ARG A 378 1.81 -0.72 27.19
N PRO A 379 0.98 0.09 27.87
CA PRO A 379 0.62 1.41 27.37
C PRO A 379 1.85 2.31 27.26
N ASP A 380 2.04 2.95 26.10
CA ASP A 380 3.07 3.96 25.89
C ASP A 380 2.41 5.32 25.60
N PRO A 381 2.12 6.14 26.64
CA PRO A 381 1.43 7.40 26.49
C PRO A 381 2.30 8.47 25.79
N VAL A 382 3.62 8.37 25.88
CA VAL A 382 4.55 9.33 25.27
C VAL A 382 4.52 9.16 23.75
N ARG A 383 4.69 7.93 23.26
CA ARG A 383 4.61 7.64 21.83
C ARG A 383 3.21 7.88 21.27
N ALA A 384 2.15 7.61 22.04
CA ALA A 384 0.78 7.91 21.63
C ALA A 384 0.56 9.42 21.39
N LYS A 385 1.13 10.30 22.22
CA LYS A 385 1.11 11.76 22.00
C LYS A 385 1.84 12.13 20.71
N VAL A 386 3.03 11.56 20.48
CA VAL A 386 3.81 11.78 19.25
C VAL A 386 3.01 11.35 18.01
N LEU A 387 2.43 10.14 18.04
CA LEU A 387 1.64 9.61 16.93
C LEU A 387 0.40 10.46 16.64
N THR A 388 -0.27 10.96 17.69
CA THR A 388 -1.43 11.85 17.56
C THR A 388 -1.03 13.20 16.95
N LYS A 389 0.11 13.75 17.37
CA LYS A 389 0.68 14.97 16.78
C LYS A 389 1.00 14.76 15.30
N LEU A 390 1.70 13.69 14.94
CA LEU A 390 2.03 13.35 13.55
C LEU A 390 0.77 13.15 12.70
N TRP A 391 -0.26 12.49 13.24
CA TRP A 391 -1.55 12.34 12.56
C TRP A 391 -2.23 13.68 12.32
N SER A 392 -2.20 14.58 13.32
CA SER A 392 -2.73 15.93 13.20
C SER A 392 -1.99 16.71 12.11
N GLU A 393 -0.65 16.66 12.09
CA GLU A 393 0.17 17.29 11.05
C GLU A 393 -0.16 16.78 9.65
N VAL A 394 -0.35 15.46 9.46
CA VAL A 394 -0.75 14.88 8.16
C VAL A 394 -2.04 15.53 7.65
N TRP A 395 -3.04 15.70 8.50
CA TRP A 395 -4.31 16.34 8.12
C TRP A 395 -4.20 17.86 7.98
N GLN A 396 -3.44 18.52 8.85
CA GLN A 396 -3.22 19.96 8.77
C GLN A 396 -2.49 20.33 7.48
N GLU A 397 -1.46 19.59 7.08
CA GLU A 397 -0.76 19.80 5.81
C GLU A 397 -1.67 19.59 4.59
N MET A 398 -2.65 18.67 4.66
CA MET A 398 -3.65 18.51 3.60
C MET A 398 -4.62 19.68 3.49
N VAL A 399 -4.98 20.31 4.62
CA VAL A 399 -5.96 21.41 4.66
C VAL A 399 -5.28 22.77 4.44
N ALA A 400 -4.06 22.94 4.93
CA ALA A 400 -3.29 24.17 4.95
C ALA A 400 -2.28 24.25 3.79
N VAL A 401 -2.64 23.76 2.59
CA VAL A 401 -1.79 23.89 1.40
C VAL A 401 -1.62 25.37 1.04
N ASP A 402 -0.66 26.03 1.69
CA ASP A 402 -0.01 27.23 1.18
C ASP A 402 0.89 26.78 0.02
N TYR A 403 0.54 27.22 -1.19
CA TYR A 403 1.44 27.13 -2.33
C TYR A 403 2.74 27.89 -1.98
N PRO A 404 3.92 27.40 -2.40
CA PRO A 404 5.16 28.17 -2.23
C PRO A 404 4.97 29.54 -2.89
N ARG A 405 5.08 30.61 -2.09
CA ARG A 405 5.19 31.97 -2.61
C ARG A 405 6.51 32.06 -3.40
N PRO A 406 6.52 32.72 -4.57
CA PRO A 406 7.78 33.03 -5.26
C PRO A 406 8.67 33.90 -4.34
N PRO A 407 10.01 33.72 -4.40
CA PRO A 407 10.93 34.36 -3.48
C PRO A 407 11.21 35.81 -3.90
N HIS A 408 10.20 36.67 -3.95
CA HIS A 408 10.34 38.14 -3.96
C HIS A 408 8.98 38.77 -3.60
N ALA A 409 8.63 38.75 -2.32
CA ALA A 409 7.49 39.53 -1.81
C ALA A 409 7.73 39.91 -0.34
N ASP A 410 8.94 40.39 -0.06
CA ASP A 410 9.27 41.06 1.20
C ASP A 410 9.02 42.56 1.05
N HIS A 411 7.77 42.95 1.31
CA HIS A 411 7.35 44.23 1.92
C HIS A 411 5.84 44.36 1.66
N PHE A 412 5.07 44.61 2.73
CA PHE A 412 3.59 44.68 2.77
C PHE A 412 2.82 43.36 2.99
N GLU A 413 2.96 42.70 4.15
CA GLU A 413 1.78 42.07 4.78
C GLU A 413 1.91 41.77 6.29
N PHE A 414 2.70 42.54 7.04
CA PHE A 414 2.75 42.44 8.51
C PHE A 414 1.50 43.02 9.21
N ARG A 415 0.52 43.58 8.46
CA ARG A 415 -0.75 44.13 8.97
C ARG A 415 -1.99 43.37 8.52
N ARG A 416 -1.93 42.03 8.47
CA ARG A 416 -3.10 41.17 8.16
C ARG A 416 -3.24 39.95 9.07
N LYS A 417 -2.54 39.92 10.20
CA LYS A 417 -2.67 38.90 11.26
C LYS A 417 -3.26 39.49 12.54
N GLN A 418 -4.44 40.09 12.43
CA GLN A 418 -5.38 40.27 13.53
C GLN A 418 -6.69 40.71 12.90
N LEU A 419 -7.77 40.01 13.26
CA LEU A 419 -9.15 40.14 12.76
C LEU A 419 -9.54 39.09 11.70
N LEU A 420 -10.51 38.27 12.13
CA LEU A 420 -11.37 37.37 11.36
C LEU A 420 -10.93 35.90 11.25
N SER A 421 -10.79 35.29 12.42
CA SER A 421 -11.60 34.11 12.75
C SER A 421 -13.04 34.30 12.24
N THR A 422 -13.56 33.30 11.51
CA THR A 422 -14.90 33.19 10.86
C THR A 422 -14.93 33.53 9.36
N TYR A 423 -14.46 32.61 8.50
CA TYR A 423 -15.07 32.45 7.17
C TYR A 423 -14.76 31.13 6.46
N THR A 424 -15.11 30.02 7.09
CA THR A 424 -14.99 28.63 6.60
C THR A 424 -15.93 28.29 5.42
N TYR A 425 -16.61 29.26 4.78
CA TYR A 425 -17.86 28.96 4.04
C TYR A 425 -17.94 29.39 2.55
N ARG A 426 -17.06 30.22 1.96
CA ARG A 426 -17.26 30.68 0.56
C ARG A 426 -16.26 30.24 -0.52
N LYS A 427 -15.11 29.62 -0.22
CA LYS A 427 -14.14 29.25 -1.28
C LYS A 427 -14.30 27.83 -1.86
N LEU A 428 -15.03 26.94 -1.18
CA LEU A 428 -15.49 25.64 -1.73
C LEU A 428 -16.40 25.80 -2.96
N LYS A 429 -16.95 27.00 -3.21
CA LYS A 429 -17.78 27.29 -4.37
C LYS A 429 -16.99 27.63 -5.65
N ARG A 430 -15.69 27.98 -5.56
CA ARG A 430 -14.81 28.17 -6.73
C ARG A 430 -14.19 26.86 -7.26
N LEU A 431 -14.23 25.79 -6.46
CA LEU A 431 -13.78 24.45 -6.85
C LEU A 431 -14.70 23.77 -7.88
N ARG A 432 -15.95 24.21 -8.02
CA ARG A 432 -16.89 23.60 -8.98
C ARG A 432 -16.70 24.06 -10.44
N THR A 433 -16.00 25.18 -10.67
CA THR A 433 -15.86 25.77 -12.01
C THR A 433 -14.50 25.49 -12.65
N ILE A 434 -13.48 25.18 -11.86
CA ILE A 434 -12.14 24.80 -12.36
C ILE A 434 -12.04 23.28 -12.62
N LEU A 435 -12.78 22.47 -11.87
CA LEU A 435 -12.83 21.00 -12.04
C LEU A 435 -13.64 20.53 -13.27
N LEU A 436 -14.27 21.44 -14.02
CA LEU A 436 -15.12 21.13 -15.16
C LEU A 436 -14.57 21.65 -16.50
N ARG A 437 -13.33 22.13 -16.55
CA ARG A 437 -12.79 22.72 -17.79
C ARG A 437 -11.43 22.29 -18.30
N LEU A 438 -10.74 21.31 -17.70
CA LEU A 438 -9.60 20.64 -18.36
C LEU A 438 -9.52 19.14 -18.00
N THR A 439 -10.58 18.41 -18.34
CA THR A 439 -10.43 17.05 -18.87
C THR A 439 -9.90 17.19 -20.28
N LEU A 440 -8.59 17.01 -20.47
CA LEU A 440 -7.94 16.57 -21.71
C LEU A 440 -6.43 16.36 -21.46
N LEU A 441 -5.99 15.14 -21.81
CA LEU A 441 -4.65 14.74 -22.26
C LEU A 441 -3.56 14.35 -21.23
N GLN A 442 -3.32 13.03 -21.25
CA GLN A 442 -2.05 12.29 -21.20
C GLN A 442 -1.30 12.13 -19.86
N MET A 443 -1.29 10.86 -19.42
CA MET A 443 -0.13 10.27 -18.76
C MET A 443 1.11 10.56 -19.59
N THR A 444 2.12 11.20 -19.01
CA THR A 444 3.44 11.27 -19.64
C THR A 444 4.42 10.46 -18.81
N GLU A 445 4.69 9.27 -19.34
CA GLU A 445 5.77 8.38 -18.99
C GLU A 445 7.10 9.12 -19.22
N ILE A 446 7.90 9.32 -18.17
CA ILE A 446 9.25 9.88 -18.31
C ILE A 446 10.08 8.80 -19.03
N MET A 447 10.50 9.09 -20.27
CA MET A 447 11.24 8.14 -21.11
C MET A 447 12.68 8.01 -20.59
N PRO A 448 13.13 6.81 -20.16
CA PRO A 448 14.51 6.60 -19.75
C PRO A 448 15.46 6.65 -20.96
N GLU A 449 16.77 6.68 -20.70
CA GLU A 449 17.77 6.35 -21.73
C GLU A 449 17.48 4.95 -22.29
N GLN A 450 17.47 4.82 -23.62
CA GLN A 450 16.98 3.63 -24.34
C GLN A 450 18.10 2.83 -25.01
N GLY A 451 19.36 3.14 -24.72
CA GLY A 451 20.54 2.41 -25.15
C GLY A 451 20.91 2.57 -26.63
N ARG A 452 22.15 2.15 -26.93
CA ARG A 452 22.82 2.31 -28.24
C ARG A 452 22.69 1.12 -29.19
N ALA A 453 22.05 0.04 -28.75
CA ALA A 453 22.02 -1.21 -29.50
C ALA A 453 21.18 -1.08 -30.78
N GLY A 454 21.79 -1.41 -31.93
CA GLY A 454 21.12 -1.43 -33.23
C GLY A 454 20.87 -0.06 -33.86
N LEU A 455 21.56 0.99 -33.42
CA LEU A 455 21.50 2.32 -34.05
C LEU A 455 22.33 2.36 -35.33
N SER A 456 21.76 2.93 -36.39
CA SER A 456 22.43 3.05 -37.70
C SER A 456 23.29 4.30 -37.82
N LEU A 457 22.96 5.38 -37.09
CA LEU A 457 23.75 6.61 -37.07
C LEU A 457 25.00 6.48 -36.18
N PRO A 458 26.15 7.06 -36.59
CA PRO A 458 27.35 7.08 -35.77
C PRO A 458 27.16 7.94 -34.51
N SER A 459 28.04 7.75 -33.53
CA SER A 459 28.10 8.61 -32.35
C SER A 459 28.31 10.08 -32.75
N PRO A 460 27.83 11.04 -31.95
CA PRO A 460 28.08 12.46 -32.19
C PRO A 460 29.58 12.74 -32.29
N ILE A 461 29.95 13.66 -33.18
CA ILE A 461 31.35 14.06 -33.33
C ILE A 461 31.82 14.70 -32.04
N ASN A 462 32.84 14.10 -31.41
CA ASN A 462 33.50 14.65 -30.24
C ASN A 462 34.81 15.33 -30.67
N MET A 463 34.92 16.63 -30.40
CA MET A 463 36.06 17.47 -30.78
C MET A 463 37.15 17.56 -29.69
N ASP A 464 37.19 16.62 -28.74
CA ASP A 464 38.19 16.57 -27.67
C ASP A 464 39.64 16.65 -28.16
N TRP A 465 39.91 16.15 -29.38
CA TRP A 465 41.23 16.22 -30.00
C TRP A 465 41.65 17.65 -30.38
N GLN A 466 40.70 18.53 -30.68
CA GLN A 466 40.96 19.93 -31.06
C GLN A 466 40.82 20.87 -29.85
N TYR A 467 39.86 20.60 -28.96
CA TYR A 467 39.54 21.41 -27.80
C TYR A 467 39.43 20.54 -26.53
N PRO A 468 40.55 20.04 -25.99
CA PRO A 468 40.53 19.20 -24.81
C PRO A 468 40.13 19.98 -23.55
N ASP A 469 39.50 19.29 -22.58
CA ASP A 469 39.24 19.87 -21.25
C ASP A 469 40.57 20.17 -20.53
N ARG A 470 40.88 21.46 -20.40
CA ARG A 470 42.15 21.93 -19.85
C ARG A 470 42.15 21.87 -18.33
N ASP A 471 43.34 21.72 -17.75
CA ASP A 471 43.52 21.69 -16.30
C ASP A 471 43.53 23.10 -15.70
N VAL A 472 42.39 23.77 -15.84
CA VAL A 472 42.11 25.12 -15.31
C VAL A 472 40.73 25.13 -14.69
N ASP A 473 40.53 26.00 -13.71
CA ASP A 473 39.23 26.24 -13.11
C ASP A 473 38.29 26.86 -14.15
N ALA A 474 37.15 26.22 -14.38
CA ALA A 474 36.19 26.66 -15.39
C ALA A 474 34.78 26.71 -14.80
N PRO A 475 33.98 27.71 -15.17
CA PRO A 475 32.59 27.78 -14.77
C PRO A 475 31.78 26.68 -15.46
N VAL A 476 31.01 25.93 -14.67
CA VAL A 476 30.05 24.93 -15.16
C VAL A 476 28.66 25.55 -15.14
N TYR A 477 27.95 25.41 -16.24
CA TYR A 477 26.61 25.96 -16.46
C TYR A 477 25.59 24.85 -16.68
N LEU A 478 24.36 25.10 -16.23
CA LEU A 478 23.17 24.45 -16.75
C LEU A 478 22.62 25.33 -17.88
N LEU A 479 22.64 24.80 -19.10
CA LEU A 479 22.10 25.44 -20.29
C LEU A 479 20.68 24.96 -20.52
N VAL A 480 19.70 25.86 -20.50
CA VAL A 480 18.29 25.56 -20.83
C VAL A 480 17.97 26.14 -22.20
N TYR A 481 17.66 25.25 -23.14
CA TYR A 481 17.37 25.63 -24.53
C TYR A 481 15.90 26.01 -24.67
N ALA A 482 15.64 27.09 -25.40
CA ALA A 482 14.29 27.43 -25.81
C ALA A 482 13.69 26.32 -26.68
N PRO A 483 12.36 26.09 -26.62
CA PRO A 483 11.73 25.10 -27.46
C PRO A 483 11.85 25.50 -28.94
N THR A 484 12.11 24.52 -29.80
CA THR A 484 12.19 24.71 -31.26
C THR A 484 10.84 24.93 -31.93
N ASP A 485 9.73 24.53 -31.30
CA ASP A 485 8.35 24.74 -31.77
C ASP A 485 7.57 25.63 -30.78
N PRO A 486 6.87 26.69 -31.22
CA PRO A 486 6.04 27.53 -30.36
C PRO A 486 4.89 26.80 -29.63
N SER A 487 4.49 25.62 -30.11
CA SER A 487 3.46 24.78 -29.49
C SER A 487 3.97 23.94 -28.32
N HIS A 488 5.29 23.86 -28.16
CA HIS A 488 5.93 23.19 -27.04
C HIS A 488 5.72 23.96 -25.73
N THR A 489 5.55 23.20 -24.65
CA THR A 489 5.35 23.72 -23.31
C THR A 489 6.67 23.80 -22.56
N TRP A 490 6.68 24.40 -21.36
CA TRP A 490 7.83 24.39 -20.46
C TRP A 490 8.35 22.97 -20.10
N ARG A 491 7.56 21.92 -20.40
CA ARG A 491 7.94 20.51 -20.18
C ARG A 491 8.81 19.94 -21.29
N ASP A 492 8.87 20.61 -22.44
CA ASP A 492 9.62 20.21 -23.62
C ASP A 492 10.96 20.97 -23.71
N LEU A 493 11.34 21.67 -22.63
CA LEU A 493 12.62 22.34 -22.52
C LEU A 493 13.75 21.30 -22.48
N HIS A 494 14.63 21.39 -23.45
CA HIS A 494 15.87 20.63 -23.44
C HIS A 494 16.91 21.36 -22.60
N TRP A 495 17.82 20.61 -21.99
CA TRP A 495 18.94 21.22 -21.28
C TRP A 495 20.20 20.37 -21.37
N SER A 496 21.35 21.01 -21.12
CA SER A 496 22.64 20.34 -20.98
C SER A 496 23.42 20.91 -19.79
N VAL A 497 24.31 20.11 -19.20
CA VAL A 497 25.36 20.65 -18.33
C VAL A 497 26.59 20.85 -19.18
N ALA A 498 27.15 22.05 -19.18
CA ALA A 498 28.28 22.38 -20.04
C ALA A 498 29.27 23.36 -19.42
N TRP A 499 30.53 23.31 -19.88
CA TRP A 499 31.57 24.28 -19.54
C TRP A 499 32.43 24.62 -20.75
N PRO A 500 33.01 25.83 -20.81
CA PRO A 500 33.88 26.21 -21.91
C PRO A 500 35.20 25.45 -21.84
N THR A 501 35.70 25.03 -23.00
CA THR A 501 37.02 24.37 -23.13
C THR A 501 38.14 25.35 -23.49
N SER A 502 37.79 26.56 -23.94
CA SER A 502 38.69 27.67 -24.21
C SER A 502 38.85 28.60 -22.99
N SER A 503 40.10 28.97 -22.66
CA SER A 503 40.46 29.80 -21.51
C SER A 503 39.87 31.22 -21.59
N PRO A 504 39.43 31.83 -20.47
CA PRO A 504 39.02 33.24 -20.42
C PRO A 504 40.17 34.25 -20.61
N SER A 505 41.43 33.82 -20.69
CA SER A 505 42.60 34.71 -20.80
C SER A 505 42.85 35.31 -22.21
N THR A 506 41.95 35.10 -23.17
CA THR A 506 42.02 35.65 -24.54
C THR A 506 40.69 36.26 -25.00
N LEU A 507 39.82 36.65 -24.07
CA LEU A 507 38.38 36.72 -24.31
C LEU A 507 37.74 37.85 -23.50
N ASP A 508 37.81 39.08 -24.04
CA ASP A 508 37.15 40.26 -23.46
C ASP A 508 35.62 40.27 -23.69
N THR A 509 35.10 39.32 -24.47
CA THR A 509 33.67 39.24 -24.82
C THR A 509 33.12 37.79 -24.77
N PRO A 510 31.86 37.57 -24.34
CA PRO A 510 31.20 36.25 -24.37
C PRO A 510 31.07 35.60 -25.76
N ALA A 511 31.46 36.31 -26.83
CA ALA A 511 31.32 35.92 -28.22
C ALA A 511 32.45 35.02 -28.74
N ASP A 512 33.58 34.88 -28.05
CA ASP A 512 34.74 34.13 -28.60
C ASP A 512 34.91 32.71 -27.99
N ILE A 513 33.90 32.19 -27.28
CA ILE A 513 33.96 30.79 -26.78
C ILE A 513 33.84 29.88 -27.99
N VAL A 514 34.93 29.20 -28.35
CA VAL A 514 34.99 28.42 -29.60
C VAL A 514 34.41 27.01 -29.43
N ALA A 515 34.45 26.45 -28.22
CA ALA A 515 33.96 25.10 -27.95
C ALA A 515 33.52 24.89 -26.49
N TRP A 516 32.50 24.05 -26.33
CA TRP A 516 31.88 23.69 -25.08
C TRP A 516 31.94 22.18 -24.87
N ARG A 517 32.21 21.76 -23.64
CA ARG A 517 32.10 20.36 -23.24
C ARG A 517 30.71 20.12 -22.65
N HIS A 518 29.91 19.28 -23.30
CA HIS A 518 28.51 19.03 -22.96
C HIS A 518 28.27 17.64 -22.38
N ILE A 519 27.41 17.58 -21.37
CA ILE A 519 26.77 16.37 -20.88
C ILE A 519 25.27 16.49 -21.22
N GLN A 520 24.83 15.70 -22.19
CA GLN A 520 23.47 15.78 -22.72
C GLN A 520 23.00 14.43 -23.28
N VAL A 521 21.69 14.14 -23.13
CA VAL A 521 21.00 13.05 -23.83
C VAL A 521 20.56 13.55 -25.20
N GLU A 522 20.88 12.78 -26.23
CA GLU A 522 20.49 13.11 -27.60
C GLU A 522 19.27 12.30 -28.05
N THR A 523 18.46 12.94 -28.89
CA THR A 523 17.25 12.38 -29.46
C THR A 523 17.54 11.84 -30.86
N TYR A 524 17.30 10.55 -31.08
CA TYR A 524 17.52 9.83 -32.33
C TYR A 524 16.18 9.40 -32.93
N ASP A 525 15.74 10.07 -33.99
CA ASP A 525 14.48 9.75 -34.68
C ASP A 525 14.72 9.15 -36.08
N VAL A 526 15.31 7.94 -36.10
CA VAL A 526 15.60 7.22 -37.35
C VAL A 526 14.57 6.13 -37.58
N LYS A 527 13.70 6.32 -38.58
CA LYS A 527 12.55 5.43 -38.86
C LYS A 527 12.90 3.97 -39.13
N THR A 528 14.11 3.70 -39.58
CA THR A 528 14.61 2.35 -39.90
C THR A 528 15.20 1.61 -38.71
N ASP A 529 15.48 2.30 -37.59
CA ASP A 529 16.10 1.69 -36.41
C ASP A 529 15.05 0.98 -35.53
N PRO A 530 15.43 0.01 -34.68
CA PRO A 530 14.48 -0.69 -33.82
C PRO A 530 13.70 0.28 -32.93
N ALA A 531 12.41 0.02 -32.69
CA ALA A 531 11.61 0.81 -31.74
C ALA A 531 12.24 0.80 -30.32
N PRO A 532 12.08 1.86 -29.52
CA PRO A 532 11.21 3.03 -29.70
C PRO A 532 11.83 4.18 -30.53
N GLN A 533 10.98 5.01 -31.14
CA GLN A 533 11.33 6.23 -31.89
C GLN A 533 10.40 7.38 -31.47
N PRO A 534 10.92 8.59 -31.17
CA PRO A 534 12.35 8.91 -31.08
C PRO A 534 13.02 8.18 -29.92
N ARG A 535 14.31 7.87 -30.07
CA ARG A 535 15.13 7.21 -29.05
C ARG A 535 16.00 8.20 -28.29
N TYR A 536 16.05 8.11 -26.97
CA TYR A 536 16.91 8.96 -26.12
C TYR A 536 18.18 8.23 -25.72
N VAL A 537 19.34 8.75 -26.11
CA VAL A 537 20.63 8.06 -26.00
C VAL A 537 21.68 8.97 -25.38
N PHE A 538 22.38 8.48 -24.36
CA PHE A 538 23.52 9.19 -23.78
C PHE A 538 24.83 8.63 -24.33
N TRP A 539 25.65 9.47 -24.98
CA TRP A 539 26.93 9.08 -25.59
C TRP A 539 28.16 9.36 -24.72
N GLY A 540 27.99 10.07 -23.61
CA GLY A 540 29.08 10.57 -22.78
C GLY A 540 29.22 12.08 -22.83
N ALA A 541 30.22 12.59 -22.12
CA ALA A 541 30.62 13.98 -22.26
C ALA A 541 31.29 14.16 -23.64
N CYS A 542 30.80 15.12 -24.41
CA CYS A 542 31.30 15.41 -25.76
C CYS A 542 31.64 16.89 -25.87
N THR A 543 32.78 17.20 -26.48
CA THR A 543 33.12 18.59 -26.83
C THR A 543 32.57 18.93 -28.21
N LYS A 544 31.80 20.03 -28.27
CA LYS A 544 31.15 20.56 -29.48
C LYS A 544 31.63 21.99 -29.72
N SER A 545 31.68 22.42 -30.99
CA SER A 545 31.89 23.83 -31.31
C SER A 545 30.74 24.66 -30.74
N ALA A 546 31.00 25.89 -30.35
CA ALA A 546 29.92 26.81 -29.98
C ALA A 546 29.01 27.02 -31.20
N ASP A 547 27.73 26.67 -31.05
CA ASP A 547 26.69 26.94 -32.03
C ASP A 547 25.76 28.06 -31.53
N GLU A 548 24.90 28.55 -32.41
CA GLU A 548 23.93 29.61 -32.08
C GLU A 548 22.98 29.16 -30.94
N ASN A 549 22.70 27.85 -30.84
CA ASN A 549 21.82 27.28 -29.81
C ASN A 549 22.43 27.32 -28.41
N ALA A 550 23.70 26.96 -28.24
CA ALA A 550 24.40 27.06 -26.96
C ALA A 550 24.61 28.52 -26.54
N THR A 551 24.67 29.43 -27.51
CA THR A 551 24.77 30.88 -27.27
C THR A 551 23.44 31.49 -26.85
N ALA A 552 22.33 31.05 -27.46
CA ALA A 552 20.97 31.51 -27.17
C ALA A 552 20.30 30.83 -25.96
N ALA A 553 20.89 29.76 -25.43
CA ALA A 553 20.39 29.09 -24.23
C ALA A 553 20.48 29.98 -22.98
N GLU A 554 19.50 29.87 -22.09
CA GLU A 554 19.55 30.50 -20.78
C GLU A 554 20.60 29.78 -19.91
N LYS A 555 21.56 30.54 -19.38
CA LYS A 555 22.73 29.99 -18.68
C LYS A 555 22.59 30.21 -17.18
N LEU A 556 22.47 29.12 -16.43
CA LEU A 556 22.53 29.14 -14.97
C LEU A 556 23.88 28.62 -14.49
N GLN A 557 24.72 29.48 -13.90
CA GLN A 557 26.03 29.07 -13.40
C GLN A 557 25.87 28.22 -12.11
N LEU A 558 26.42 27.02 -12.13
CA LEU A 558 26.40 26.09 -10.99
C LEU A 558 27.60 26.29 -10.04
N GLY A 559 28.69 26.86 -10.56
CA GLY A 559 29.93 27.11 -9.82
C GLY A 559 31.14 27.10 -10.74
N THR A 560 32.32 27.37 -10.19
CA THR A 560 33.61 27.22 -10.88
C THR A 560 34.32 26.01 -10.29
N PHE A 561 34.70 25.06 -11.13
CA PHE A 561 35.21 23.76 -10.70
C PHE A 561 36.59 23.49 -11.31
N PRO A 562 37.53 22.86 -10.58
CA PRO A 562 38.75 22.31 -11.14
C PRO A 562 38.45 21.07 -11.99
N LYS A 563 39.40 20.71 -12.87
CA LYS A 563 39.27 19.56 -13.79
C LYS A 563 38.94 18.24 -13.08
N ALA A 564 39.48 18.01 -11.89
CA ALA A 564 39.19 16.81 -11.10
C ALA A 564 37.69 16.69 -10.74
N GLN A 565 37.06 17.80 -10.35
CA GLN A 565 35.63 17.81 -10.04
C GLN A 565 34.79 17.70 -11.32
N ARG A 566 35.19 18.34 -12.42
CA ARG A 566 34.49 18.17 -13.71
C ARG A 566 34.52 16.73 -14.22
N LYS A 567 35.65 16.01 -14.05
CA LYS A 567 35.72 14.57 -14.33
C LYS A 567 34.77 13.74 -13.47
N GLN A 568 34.61 14.06 -12.18
CA GLN A 568 33.63 13.39 -11.33
C GLN A 568 32.19 13.61 -11.83
N ILE A 569 31.87 14.79 -12.35
CA ILE A 569 30.57 15.08 -12.96
C ILE A 569 30.32 14.16 -14.17
N GLU A 570 31.34 13.94 -15.02
CA GLU A 570 31.25 13.03 -16.17
C GLU A 570 31.05 11.57 -15.73
N GLU A 571 31.79 11.11 -14.72
CA GLU A 571 31.69 9.75 -14.17
C GLU A 571 30.29 9.51 -13.60
N LEU A 572 29.76 10.46 -12.84
CA LEU A 572 28.41 10.40 -12.26
C LEU A 572 27.32 10.36 -13.33
N ALA A 573 27.47 11.15 -14.40
CA ALA A 573 26.54 11.11 -15.53
C ALA A 573 26.55 9.73 -16.22
N TRP A 574 27.72 9.12 -16.36
CA TRP A 574 27.89 7.81 -16.98
C TRP A 574 27.36 6.65 -16.13
N GLU A 575 27.56 6.69 -14.80
CA GLU A 575 26.97 5.71 -13.87
C GLU A 575 25.45 5.78 -13.84
N THR A 576 24.90 6.99 -13.90
CA THR A 576 23.45 7.22 -13.93
C THR A 576 22.84 6.61 -15.20
N ALA A 577 23.50 6.73 -16.35
CA ALA A 577 23.04 6.15 -17.61
C ALA A 577 23.11 4.60 -17.66
N LYS A 578 24.02 3.97 -16.91
CA LYS A 578 24.17 2.50 -16.89
C LYS A 578 23.14 1.76 -16.03
N ASN A 579 22.55 2.43 -15.04
CA ASN A 579 21.58 1.81 -14.13
C ASN A 579 20.19 1.71 -14.77
N ARG A 580 19.93 0.62 -15.50
CA ARG A 580 18.64 0.32 -16.17
C ARG A 580 17.42 0.26 -15.24
N ASP A 581 17.62 0.13 -13.93
CA ASP A 581 16.55 -0.10 -12.95
C ASP A 581 16.11 1.18 -12.19
N ARG A 582 16.67 2.35 -12.51
CA ARG A 582 16.26 3.62 -11.89
C ARG A 582 15.47 4.47 -12.89
N TYR A 583 14.15 4.50 -12.70
CA TYR A 583 13.21 5.47 -13.29
C TYR A 583 13.46 6.89 -12.74
N ILE A 584 14.66 7.41 -12.94
CA ILE A 584 14.99 8.73 -12.46
C ILE A 584 15.64 9.45 -13.62
N ASP A 585 15.01 10.56 -14.01
CA ASP A 585 15.64 11.72 -14.60
C ASP A 585 17.16 11.53 -14.72
N MET A 586 17.70 11.45 -15.92
CA MET A 586 19.13 11.78 -16.09
C MET A 586 19.42 13.22 -15.62
N GLN A 587 18.34 13.97 -15.37
CA GLN A 587 18.28 15.39 -15.24
C GLN A 587 18.48 15.91 -13.79
N ILE A 588 17.85 15.33 -12.78
CA ILE A 588 17.87 15.89 -11.41
C ILE A 588 18.97 15.31 -10.50
N PRO A 589 19.33 14.01 -10.54
CA PRO A 589 20.37 13.42 -9.69
C PRO A 589 21.77 13.90 -10.02
N ALA A 590 22.09 14.10 -11.31
CA ALA A 590 23.37 14.67 -11.74
C ALA A 590 23.52 16.09 -11.18
N ILE A 591 22.51 16.95 -11.37
CA ILE A 591 22.48 18.32 -10.81
C ILE A 591 22.50 18.30 -9.28
N ALA A 592 21.75 17.42 -8.61
CA ALA A 592 21.75 17.32 -7.15
C ALA A 592 23.08 16.79 -6.59
N SER A 593 23.79 15.94 -7.34
CA SER A 593 25.12 15.45 -6.97
C SER A 593 26.21 16.50 -7.24
N VAL A 594 26.09 17.23 -8.36
CA VAL A 594 26.95 18.37 -8.71
C VAL A 594 26.77 19.45 -7.64
N LEU A 595 25.54 19.92 -7.38
CA LEU A 595 25.23 20.90 -6.33
C LEU A 595 25.69 20.45 -4.94
N LYS A 596 25.58 19.16 -4.60
CA LYS A 596 26.13 18.61 -3.34
C LYS A 596 27.66 18.60 -3.29
N ALA A 597 28.34 18.47 -4.42
CA ALA A 597 29.79 18.52 -4.52
C ALA A 597 30.33 19.96 -4.58
N SER A 598 29.52 20.92 -5.04
CA SER A 598 29.88 22.35 -5.15
C SER A 598 29.76 23.14 -3.85
N LEU A 599 28.91 22.70 -2.93
CA LEU A 599 28.60 23.47 -1.72
C LEU A 599 29.61 23.13 -0.61
N PRO A 600 30.31 24.12 -0.03
CA PRO A 600 31.14 23.87 1.15
C PRO A 600 30.28 23.26 2.26
N ALA A 601 30.87 22.36 3.04
CA ALA A 601 30.19 21.67 4.13
C ALA A 601 29.51 22.70 5.06
N GLY A 602 28.18 22.84 4.96
CA GLY A 602 27.40 23.78 5.77
C GLY A 602 26.46 24.73 5.00
N ALA A 603 26.46 24.78 3.67
CA ALA A 603 25.46 25.56 2.93
C ALA A 603 24.18 24.73 2.69
N SER A 604 23.04 25.22 3.22
CA SER A 604 21.73 24.55 3.26
C SER A 604 20.95 24.57 1.96
#